data_AF-A0A7J4KFL0-F1
#
_entry.id   AF-A0A7J4KFL0-F1
#
_cell.length_a   1.000
_cell.length_b   1.000
_cell.length_c   1.000
_cell.angle_alpha   90.00
_cell.angle_beta   90.00
_cell.angle_gamma   90.00
#
_symmetry.space_group_name_H-M   'P 1'
#
loop_
_entity.id
_entity.type
_entity.pdbx_description
1 polymer ?
#
loop_
_entity_poly.entity_id
_entity_poly.type
_entity_poly.pdbx_seq_one_letter_code
_entity_poly.pdbx_strand_id
1 'polypeptide(L)'
;MVDYATYMNALDHQLNQYLPQQNTPLYDAIVKPKDLFRIPLREAEPIQFACIKQAFIHNYNNSKFYHKFCKEKAVTPDDIKTNQDFEKIPLIPDRFFKDYPSGKEFAVWLANIYTGEVPPITIPQKKPTF
;
A
#
# COMPACT_ATOMS: atom_id res chain seq x y z
N MET A 1 17.87 -5.48 -35.74
CA MET A 1 16.89 -6.34 -35.05
C MET A 1 17.52 -6.69 -33.72
N VAL A 2 16.91 -6.30 -32.60
CA VAL A 2 17.41 -6.67 -31.26
C VAL A 2 17.14 -8.17 -31.08
N ASP A 3 18.11 -8.95 -30.61
CA ASP A 3 17.88 -10.37 -30.37
C ASP A 3 16.90 -10.58 -29.21
N TYR A 4 16.27 -11.76 -29.18
CA TYR A 4 15.22 -12.05 -28.22
C TYR A 4 15.69 -11.92 -26.76
N ALA A 5 16.92 -12.33 -26.44
CA ALA A 5 17.42 -12.25 -25.07
C ALA A 5 17.64 -10.79 -24.64
N THR A 6 18.23 -9.96 -25.52
CA THR A 6 18.37 -8.53 -25.25
C THR A 6 17.01 -7.83 -25.10
N TYR A 7 16.01 -8.18 -25.92
CA TYR A 7 14.65 -7.67 -25.79
C TYR A 7 14.01 -8.06 -24.45
N MET A 8 14.08 -9.35 -24.08
CA MET A 8 13.50 -9.83 -22.83
C MET A 8 14.17 -9.21 -21.61
N ASN A 9 15.49 -9.04 -21.61
CA ASN A 9 16.21 -8.37 -20.52
C ASN A 9 15.78 -6.90 -20.37
N ALA A 10 15.61 -6.17 -21.48
CA ALA A 10 15.14 -4.78 -21.44
C ALA A 10 13.69 -4.69 -20.94
N LEU A 11 12.82 -5.61 -21.35
CA LEU A 11 11.45 -5.72 -20.88
C LEU A 11 11.41 -6.02 -19.38
N ASP A 12 12.14 -7.04 -18.92
CA ASP A 12 12.20 -7.43 -17.51
C ASP A 12 12.74 -6.28 -16.64
N HIS A 13 13.77 -5.56 -17.11
CA HIS A 13 14.27 -4.38 -16.42
C HIS A 13 13.19 -3.30 -16.26
N GLN A 14 12.42 -3.02 -17.31
CA GLN A 14 11.32 -2.05 -17.26
C GLN A 14 10.20 -2.53 -16.32
N LEU A 15 9.78 -3.79 -16.44
CA LEU A 15 8.69 -4.36 -15.63
C LEU A 15 9.04 -4.39 -14.14
N ASN A 16 10.28 -4.73 -13.78
CA ASN A 16 10.74 -4.78 -12.40
C ASN A 16 10.61 -3.43 -11.66
N GLN A 17 10.52 -2.29 -12.38
CA GLN A 17 10.29 -0.98 -11.77
C GLN A 17 8.84 -0.77 -11.29
N TYR A 18 7.90 -1.55 -11.83
CA TYR A 18 6.47 -1.45 -11.53
C TYR A 18 5.95 -2.63 -10.70
N LEU A 19 6.73 -3.71 -10.60
CA LEU A 19 6.37 -4.87 -9.80
C LEU A 19 6.50 -4.56 -8.30
N PRO A 20 5.63 -5.14 -7.46
CA PRO A 20 5.79 -5.07 -6.01
C PRO A 20 7.12 -5.68 -5.57
N GLN A 21 7.49 -5.43 -4.30
CA GLN A 21 8.64 -6.09 -3.70
C GLN A 21 8.50 -7.61 -3.80
N GLN A 22 9.54 -8.27 -4.32
CA GLN A 22 9.61 -9.73 -4.41
C GLN A 22 9.45 -10.40 -3.05
N ASN A 23 9.03 -11.67 -3.06
CA ASN A 23 8.78 -12.47 -1.85
C ASN A 23 7.70 -11.88 -0.93
N THR A 24 6.76 -11.12 -1.48
CA THR A 24 5.57 -10.67 -0.77
C THR A 24 4.32 -11.37 -1.31
N PRO A 25 3.29 -11.59 -0.46
CA PRO A 25 1.96 -12.00 -0.91
C PRO A 25 1.45 -11.23 -2.14
N LEU A 26 1.64 -9.91 -2.19
CA LEU A 26 1.20 -9.08 -3.31
C LEU A 26 1.96 -9.40 -4.61
N TYR A 27 3.28 -9.58 -4.54
CA TYR A 27 4.07 -9.99 -5.71
C TYR A 27 3.61 -11.34 -6.24
N ASP A 28 3.47 -12.31 -5.33
CA ASP A 28 2.99 -13.65 -5.65
C ASP A 28 1.59 -13.63 -6.28
N ALA A 29 0.69 -12.80 -5.73
CA ALA A 29 -0.66 -12.62 -6.23
C ALA A 29 -0.72 -12.08 -7.66
N ILE A 30 0.26 -11.26 -8.08
CA ILE A 30 0.30 -10.67 -9.43
C ILE A 30 1.02 -11.59 -10.41
N VAL A 31 2.12 -12.22 -9.99
CA VAL A 31 3.05 -12.91 -10.90
C VAL A 31 2.73 -14.40 -11.08
N LYS A 32 2.23 -15.08 -10.04
CA LYS A 32 2.00 -16.54 -10.11
C LYS A 32 0.75 -16.93 -10.91
N PRO A 33 -0.40 -16.24 -10.80
CA PRO A 33 -1.58 -16.62 -11.56
C PRO A 33 -1.38 -16.42 -13.05
N LYS A 34 -1.76 -17.43 -13.85
CA LYS A 34 -1.77 -17.31 -15.32
C LYS A 34 -2.82 -16.31 -15.81
N ASP A 35 -3.94 -16.22 -15.09
CA ASP A 35 -5.03 -15.27 -15.34
C ASP A 35 -5.63 -14.84 -13.99
N LEU A 36 -5.39 -13.58 -13.63
CA LEU A 36 -5.82 -12.99 -12.36
C LEU A 36 -7.35 -12.98 -12.17
N PHE A 37 -8.11 -12.97 -13.28
CA PHE A 37 -9.56 -12.86 -13.24
C PHE A 37 -10.26 -14.24 -13.24
N ARG A 38 -9.49 -15.33 -13.36
CA ARG A 38 -10.02 -16.70 -13.46
C ARG A 38 -9.43 -17.67 -12.45
N ILE A 39 -8.99 -17.15 -11.30
CA ILE A 39 -8.53 -17.97 -10.18
C ILE A 39 -9.75 -18.60 -9.49
N PRO A 40 -9.77 -19.93 -9.24
CA PRO A 40 -10.83 -20.56 -8.45
C PRO A 40 -10.95 -19.93 -7.07
N LEU A 41 -12.18 -19.76 -6.56
CA LEU A 41 -12.42 -19.04 -5.30
C LEU A 41 -11.60 -19.58 -4.11
N ARG A 42 -11.50 -20.92 -4.01
CA ARG A 42 -10.73 -21.62 -2.98
C ARG A 42 -9.24 -21.24 -2.97
N GLU A 43 -8.70 -20.86 -4.11
CA GLU A 43 -7.31 -20.40 -4.26
C GLU A 43 -7.21 -18.88 -4.10
N ALA A 44 -8.19 -18.13 -4.60
CA ALA A 44 -8.23 -16.68 -4.53
C ALA A 44 -8.36 -16.16 -3.08
N GLU A 45 -9.16 -16.82 -2.24
CA GLU A 45 -9.40 -16.40 -0.85
C GLU A 45 -8.12 -16.34 0.01
N PRO A 46 -7.28 -17.38 0.07
CA PRO A 46 -5.99 -17.32 0.77
C PRO A 46 -5.04 -16.24 0.24
N ILE A 47 -5.00 -16.04 -1.09
CA ILE A 47 -4.17 -15.01 -1.72
C ILE A 47 -4.64 -13.62 -1.28
N GLN A 48 -5.94 -13.36 -1.38
CA GLN A 48 -6.55 -12.12 -0.93
C GLN A 48 -6.26 -11.88 0.55
N PHE A 49 -6.39 -12.91 1.39
CA PHE A 49 -6.11 -12.81 2.82
C PHE A 49 -4.67 -12.43 3.11
N ALA A 50 -3.71 -13.14 2.52
CA ALA A 50 -2.31 -12.83 2.72
C ALA A 50 -1.99 -11.39 2.30
N CYS A 51 -2.54 -10.91 1.18
CA CYS A 51 -2.33 -9.55 0.69
C CYS A 51 -2.94 -8.48 1.62
N ILE A 52 -4.23 -8.60 1.95
CA ILE A 52 -4.94 -7.63 2.79
C ILE A 52 -4.35 -7.62 4.20
N LYS A 53 -4.06 -8.79 4.78
CA LYS A 53 -3.43 -8.91 6.10
C LYS A 53 -2.06 -8.24 6.13
N GLN A 54 -1.22 -8.47 5.11
CA GLN A 54 0.09 -7.82 5.02
C GLN A 54 -0.05 -6.29 4.90
N ALA A 55 -0.96 -5.80 4.05
CA ALA A 55 -1.22 -4.38 3.92
C ALA A 55 -1.73 -3.75 5.23
N PHE A 56 -2.59 -4.45 5.95
CA PHE A 56 -3.09 -4.02 7.26
C PHE A 56 -1.96 -3.94 8.30
N ILE A 57 -1.14 -4.99 8.42
CA ILE A 57 0.04 -5.00 9.30
C ILE A 57 0.98 -3.84 8.97
N HIS A 58 1.27 -3.64 7.69
CA HIS A 58 2.15 -2.57 7.24
C HIS A 58 1.62 -1.19 7.66
N ASN A 59 0.36 -0.89 7.40
CA ASN A 59 -0.23 0.41 7.77
C ASN A 59 -0.36 0.56 9.29
N TYR A 60 -0.75 -0.49 10.00
CA TYR A 60 -0.83 -0.47 11.47
C TYR A 60 0.53 -0.16 12.11
N ASN A 61 1.62 -0.74 11.59
CA ASN A 61 2.94 -0.55 12.16
C ASN A 61 3.62 0.76 11.71
N ASN A 62 3.36 1.23 10.49
CA ASN A 62 4.14 2.31 9.88
C ASN A 62 3.38 3.64 9.70
N SER A 63 2.06 3.66 9.85
CA SER A 63 1.29 4.91 9.85
C SER A 63 0.90 5.28 11.27
N LYS A 64 1.48 6.36 11.81
CA LYS A 64 1.17 6.86 13.16
C LYS A 64 -0.31 7.18 13.31
N PHE A 65 -0.90 7.81 12.29
CA PHE A 65 -2.32 8.08 12.23
C PHE A 65 -3.15 6.79 12.27
N TYR A 66 -2.88 5.85 11.36
CA TYR A 66 -3.71 4.65 11.24
C TYR A 66 -3.57 3.72 12.46
N HIS A 67 -2.37 3.61 13.03
CA HIS A 67 -2.13 2.91 14.30
C HIS A 67 -3.03 3.44 15.42
N LYS A 68 -3.05 4.76 15.60
CA LYS A 68 -3.89 5.42 16.60
C LYS A 68 -5.37 5.18 16.32
N PHE A 69 -5.79 5.32 15.06
CA PHE A 69 -7.16 5.06 14.64
C PHE A 69 -7.61 3.62 14.94
N CYS A 70 -6.75 2.64 14.69
CA CYS A 70 -7.02 1.24 15.02
C CYS A 70 -7.10 1.00 16.54
N LYS A 71 -6.22 1.62 17.32
CA LYS A 71 -6.26 1.55 18.80
C LYS A 71 -7.54 2.14 19.37
N GLU A 72 -8.01 3.28 18.85
CA GLU A 72 -9.27 3.90 19.26
C GLU A 72 -10.49 3.01 18.98
N LYS A 73 -10.39 2.15 17.96
CA LYS A 73 -11.40 1.15 17.61
C LYS A 73 -11.17 -0.21 18.28
N ALA A 74 -10.13 -0.35 19.10
CA ALA A 74 -9.72 -1.60 19.74
C ALA A 74 -9.50 -2.76 18.75
N VAL A 75 -8.92 -2.46 17.58
CA VAL A 75 -8.58 -3.46 16.56
C VAL A 75 -7.07 -3.52 16.37
N THR A 76 -6.56 -4.74 16.27
CA THR A 76 -5.16 -5.06 16.03
C THR A 76 -5.04 -6.04 14.86
N PRO A 77 -3.84 -6.20 14.27
CA PRO A 77 -3.62 -7.26 13.29
C PRO A 77 -4.09 -8.62 13.77
N ASP A 78 -3.86 -9.02 15.02
CA ASP A 78 -4.16 -10.36 15.53
C ASP A 78 -5.66 -10.73 15.53
N ASP A 79 -6.53 -9.73 15.42
CA ASP A 79 -7.98 -9.91 15.30
C ASP A 79 -8.42 -10.43 13.92
N ILE A 80 -7.52 -10.39 12.93
CA ILE A 80 -7.79 -10.74 11.53
C ILE A 80 -7.22 -12.14 11.23
N LYS A 81 -8.06 -13.17 11.22
CA LYS A 81 -7.65 -14.58 11.05
C LYS A 81 -8.19 -15.22 9.78
N THR A 82 -9.27 -14.68 9.24
CA THR A 82 -9.97 -15.15 8.05
C THR A 82 -10.44 -13.96 7.20
N ASN A 83 -10.92 -14.20 5.97
CA ASN A 83 -11.46 -13.16 5.10
C ASN A 83 -12.71 -12.48 5.69
N GLN A 84 -13.50 -13.21 6.51
CA GLN A 84 -14.66 -12.65 7.20
C GLN A 84 -14.25 -11.55 8.18
N ASP A 85 -13.07 -11.67 8.79
CA ASP A 85 -12.58 -10.69 9.76
C ASP A 85 -12.20 -9.34 9.13
N PHE A 86 -12.14 -9.22 7.79
CA PHE A 86 -11.84 -7.93 7.16
C PHE A 86 -12.86 -6.84 7.50
N GLU A 87 -14.10 -7.20 7.84
CA GLU A 87 -15.10 -6.24 8.30
C GLU A 87 -14.69 -5.52 9.60
N LYS A 88 -13.76 -6.10 10.37
CA LYS A 88 -13.21 -5.50 11.59
C LYS A 88 -12.17 -4.43 11.27
N ILE A 89 -11.56 -4.45 10.09
CA ILE A 89 -10.52 -3.48 9.71
C ILE A 89 -11.16 -2.08 9.65
N PRO A 90 -10.71 -1.11 10.47
CA PRO A 90 -11.30 0.21 10.47
C PRO A 90 -11.12 0.91 9.11
N LEU A 91 -12.23 1.28 8.49
CA LEU A 91 -12.24 2.08 7.27
C LEU A 91 -12.09 3.55 7.60
N ILE A 92 -11.18 4.24 6.90
CA ILE A 92 -11.03 5.68 7.01
C ILE A 92 -12.14 6.34 6.17
N PRO A 93 -12.99 7.19 6.75
CA PRO A 93 -14.03 7.88 5.98
C PRO A 93 -13.43 8.75 4.88
N ASP A 94 -14.07 8.83 3.72
CA ASP A 94 -13.59 9.65 2.60
C ASP A 94 -13.47 11.15 2.98
N ARG A 95 -14.38 11.63 3.85
CA ARG A 95 -14.35 13.00 4.39
C ARG A 95 -13.03 13.35 5.07
N PHE A 96 -12.37 12.40 5.74
CA PHE A 96 -11.08 12.63 6.36
C PHE A 96 -10.05 13.20 5.37
N PHE A 97 -10.07 12.70 4.12
CA PHE A 97 -9.15 13.15 3.06
C PHE A 97 -9.65 14.38 2.31
N LYS A 98 -10.89 14.83 2.55
CA LYS A 98 -11.48 16.03 1.94
C LYS A 98 -11.43 17.24 2.88
N ASP A 99 -11.42 17.00 4.19
CA ASP A 99 -11.35 18.02 5.24
C ASP A 99 -9.90 18.38 5.61
N TYR A 100 -8.98 18.35 4.63
CA TYR A 100 -7.58 18.70 4.86
C TYR A 100 -7.41 20.21 5.07
N PRO A 101 -6.48 20.64 5.94
CA PRO A 101 -6.22 22.05 6.15
C PRO A 101 -5.45 22.67 4.97
N SER A 102 -5.42 24.00 4.90
CA SER A 102 -4.64 24.74 3.89
C SER A 102 -3.33 25.26 4.47
N GLY A 103 -2.43 25.78 3.61
CA GLY A 103 -1.22 26.45 4.06
C GLY A 103 -0.19 25.54 4.73
N LYS A 104 0.41 26.00 5.83
CA LYS A 104 1.48 25.28 6.53
C LYS A 104 0.94 24.04 7.24
N GLU A 105 -0.29 24.13 7.71
CA GLU A 105 -1.04 23.08 8.39
C GLU A 105 -1.27 21.88 7.47
N PHE A 106 -1.40 22.11 6.16
CA PHE A 106 -1.47 21.03 5.15
C PHE A 106 -0.24 20.13 5.21
N ALA A 107 0.97 20.72 5.25
CA ALA A 107 2.21 19.96 5.28
C ALA A 107 2.32 19.13 6.57
N VAL A 108 1.90 19.70 7.70
CA VAL A 108 1.87 18.99 8.99
C VAL A 108 0.84 17.85 8.97
N TRP A 109 -0.35 18.10 8.43
CA TRP A 109 -1.38 17.08 8.26
C TRP A 109 -0.90 15.94 7.38
N LEU A 110 -0.32 16.25 6.21
CA LEU A 110 0.21 15.25 5.28
C LEU A 110 1.32 14.40 5.93
N ALA A 111 2.24 15.03 6.66
CA ALA A 111 3.30 14.34 7.38
C ALA A 111 2.77 13.39 8.47
N ASN A 112 1.62 13.70 9.08
CA ASN A 112 1.00 12.86 10.10
C ASN A 112 0.25 11.66 9.55
N ILE A 113 -0.28 11.76 8.32
CA ILE A 113 -1.03 10.67 7.68
C ILE A 113 -0.15 9.79 6.79
N TYR A 114 1.06 10.23 6.48
CA TYR A 114 2.04 9.48 5.71
C TYR A 114 2.39 8.15 6.37
N THR A 115 2.45 7.07 5.57
CA THR A 115 2.88 5.75 6.03
C THR A 115 4.38 5.61 5.81
N GLY A 116 5.13 5.42 6.90
CA GLY A 116 6.59 5.33 6.88
C GLY A 116 7.28 6.64 7.26
N GLU A 117 8.50 6.83 6.76
CA GLU A 117 9.31 8.02 7.07
C GLU A 117 9.01 9.16 6.11
N VAL A 118 8.71 10.33 6.67
CA VAL A 118 8.47 11.54 5.87
C VAL A 118 9.76 11.88 5.11
N PRO A 119 9.73 11.96 3.76
CA PRO A 119 10.93 12.23 2.99
C PRO A 119 11.46 13.64 3.27
N PRO A 120 12.78 13.85 3.20
CA PRO A 120 13.35 15.18 3.33
C PRO A 120 12.86 16.07 2.18
N ILE A 121 12.12 17.12 2.52
CA ILE A 121 11.60 18.08 1.53
C ILE A 121 12.76 18.99 1.11
N THR A 122 13.18 18.88 -0.15
CA THR A 122 14.13 19.81 -0.77
C THR A 122 13.39 20.70 -1.77
N ILE A 123 13.34 22.00 -1.49
CA ILE A 123 12.80 22.98 -2.44
C ILE A 123 14.01 23.63 -3.14
N PRO A 124 14.29 23.30 -4.41
CA PRO A 124 15.47 23.82 -5.10
C PRO A 124 15.41 25.34 -5.34
N GLN A 125 14.24 25.96 -5.25
CA GLN A 125 14.05 27.39 -5.46
C GLN A 125 14.08 28.19 -4.14
N LYS A 126 14.81 29.31 -4.14
CA LYS A 126 14.94 30.23 -3.00
C LYS A 126 13.62 30.93 -2.59
N LYS A 127 12.64 31.03 -3.50
CA LYS A 127 11.32 31.65 -3.30
C LYS A 127 10.27 30.93 -4.16
N PRO A 128 9.79 29.75 -3.73
CA PRO A 128 8.71 29.07 -4.45
C PRO A 128 7.44 29.93 -4.40
N THR A 129 6.80 30.14 -5.54
CA THR A 129 5.45 30.74 -5.65
C THR A 129 4.43 29.63 -5.88
N PHE A 130 3.21 29.84 -5.38
CA PHE A 130 2.07 28.94 -5.58
C PHE A 130 1.60 28.92 -7.04
#